data_AF-A0A235IKB2-F1
#
_entry.id   AF-A0A235IKB2-F1
#
_cell.length_a   1.000
_cell.length_b   1.000
_cell.length_c   1.000
_cell.angle_alpha   90.00
_cell.angle_beta   90.00
_cell.angle_gamma   90.00
#
_symmetry.space_group_name_H-M   'P 1'
#
loop_
_entity.id
_entity.type
_entity.pdbx_description
1 polymer ?
#
loop_
_entity_poly.entity_id
_entity_poly.type
_entity_poly.pdbx_seq_one_letter_code
_entity_poly.pdbx_strand_id
1 'polypeptide(L)'
;MFKAANDNWKTPLGYYEKAIEELRRSREELQEIKGNSLHIFESTIANFQTDIKELKSEIQTMQERLANTEETAIEAQITLAETQKASLAAQTELQALKEIMSDEQKSNYKILEELGEIKKQISQLPSHSLETDSEISILKSLSDVQLHLSQLAAELTLVSHTSGIDYRKLQELLAQQKWQDADKETYSTMLKICEREVEGFLDDGEIKKFPRHDLYIINKLWLQYSEARFGFSVQQRIWQVKKDCKRFAYKVGWLASLTNNEWIKYEEYTFSLDAPKGHFPSISRLVGLDSRNLREVEHRVKIFLSRY
;
A
#
# COMPACT_ATOMS: atom_id res chain seq x y z
N MET A 1 -24.01 101.68 1.00
CA MET A 1 -24.22 102.78 0.04
C MET A 1 -24.09 102.21 -1.37
N PHE A 2 -25.22 101.84 -1.98
CA PHE A 2 -25.26 101.37 -3.37
C PHE A 2 -25.14 102.59 -4.30
N LYS A 3 -24.04 102.71 -5.04
CA LYS A 3 -23.94 103.66 -6.15
C LYS A 3 -24.86 103.18 -7.27
N ALA A 4 -25.78 104.05 -7.67
CA ALA A 4 -26.71 103.84 -8.77
C ALA A 4 -25.96 103.50 -10.06
N ALA A 5 -26.24 102.33 -10.63
CA ALA A 5 -25.83 101.97 -11.98
C ALA A 5 -26.63 102.84 -12.96
N ASN A 6 -25.92 103.60 -13.78
CA ASN A 6 -26.50 104.45 -14.81
C ASN A 6 -27.04 103.56 -15.93
N ASP A 7 -28.36 103.56 -16.15
CA ASP A 7 -29.10 102.76 -17.13
C ASP A 7 -28.89 103.28 -18.57
N ASN A 8 -27.63 103.29 -19.06
CA ASN A 8 -27.25 103.85 -20.37
C ASN A 8 -27.24 102.81 -21.51
N TRP A 9 -27.75 101.59 -21.27
CA TRP A 9 -27.80 100.53 -22.28
C TRP A 9 -28.82 100.78 -23.39
N LYS A 10 -29.67 101.81 -23.28
CA LYS A 10 -30.69 102.15 -24.28
C LYS A 10 -30.16 102.98 -25.46
N THR A 11 -28.86 103.25 -25.52
CA THR A 11 -28.18 103.85 -26.67
C THR A 11 -27.49 102.77 -27.51
N PRO A 12 -27.37 102.91 -28.84
CA PRO A 12 -26.66 101.93 -29.66
C PRO A 12 -25.26 101.59 -29.14
N LEU A 13 -24.51 102.59 -28.63
CA LEU A 13 -23.17 102.40 -28.08
C LEU A 13 -23.16 101.57 -26.79
N GLY A 14 -24.10 101.82 -25.87
CA GLY A 14 -24.22 101.05 -24.61
C GLY A 14 -24.57 99.58 -24.82
N TYR A 15 -25.30 99.24 -25.89
CA TYR A 15 -25.52 97.84 -26.29
C TYR A 15 -24.23 97.15 -26.72
N TYR A 16 -23.37 97.82 -27.50
CA TYR A 16 -22.08 97.25 -27.93
C TYR A 16 -21.11 97.06 -26.76
N GLU A 17 -21.04 98.02 -25.84
CA GLU A 17 -20.18 97.91 -24.63
C GLU A 17 -20.58 96.72 -23.76
N LYS A 18 -21.88 96.51 -23.52
CA LYS A 18 -22.39 95.36 -22.76
C LYS A 18 -22.08 94.03 -23.47
N ALA A 19 -22.27 93.97 -24.79
CA ALA A 19 -21.95 92.76 -25.57
C ALA A 19 -20.45 92.42 -25.55
N ILE A 20 -19.57 93.43 -25.58
CA ILE A 20 -18.12 93.23 -25.47
C ILE A 20 -17.75 92.68 -24.09
N GLU A 21 -18.35 93.20 -23.02
CA GLU A 21 -18.08 92.71 -21.66
C GLU A 21 -18.60 91.27 -21.44
N GLU A 22 -19.76 90.94 -21.98
CA GLU A 22 -20.29 89.55 -21.98
C GLU A 22 -19.38 88.59 -22.76
N LEU A 23 -18.87 89.00 -23.92
CA LEU A 23 -17.88 88.22 -24.68
C LEU A 23 -16.57 88.06 -23.92
N ARG A 24 -16.11 89.10 -23.20
CA ARG A 24 -14.90 89.04 -22.38
C ARG A 24 -15.07 88.03 -21.24
N ARG A 25 -16.19 88.11 -20.52
CA ARG A 25 -16.53 87.16 -19.45
C ARG A 25 -16.64 85.73 -19.96
N SER A 26 -17.33 85.52 -21.09
CA SER A 26 -17.44 84.19 -21.70
C SER A 26 -16.07 83.63 -22.13
N ARG A 27 -15.16 84.48 -22.63
CA ARG A 27 -13.77 84.09 -22.94
C ARG A 27 -12.99 83.68 -21.69
N GLU A 28 -13.15 84.40 -20.58
CA GLU A 28 -12.50 84.08 -19.30
C GLU A 28 -13.04 82.74 -18.74
N GLU A 29 -14.36 82.53 -18.77
CA GLU A 29 -14.99 81.25 -18.38
C GLU A 29 -14.51 80.09 -19.27
N LEU A 30 -14.39 80.28 -20.59
CA LEU A 30 -13.85 79.26 -21.50
C LEU A 30 -12.37 78.95 -21.24
N GLN A 31 -11.57 79.94 -20.87
CA GLN A 31 -10.17 79.73 -20.49
C GLN A 31 -10.05 78.91 -19.20
N GLU A 32 -10.89 79.21 -18.20
CA GLU A 32 -10.94 78.47 -16.94
C GLU A 32 -11.39 77.02 -17.15
N ILE A 33 -12.48 76.80 -17.91
CA ILE A 33 -12.95 75.44 -18.25
C ILE A 33 -11.87 74.66 -19.01
N LYS A 34 -11.17 75.31 -19.96
CA LYS A 34 -10.07 74.69 -20.70
C LYS A 34 -8.92 74.32 -19.77
N GLY A 35 -8.53 75.20 -18.86
CA GLY A 35 -7.47 74.95 -17.88
C GLY A 35 -7.81 73.80 -16.93
N ASN A 36 -9.02 73.79 -16.37
CA ASN A 36 -9.50 72.73 -15.50
C ASN A 36 -9.58 71.38 -16.23
N SER A 37 -10.10 71.37 -17.46
CA SER A 37 -10.17 70.16 -18.27
C SER A 37 -8.79 69.62 -18.60
N LEU A 38 -7.85 70.50 -19.00
CA LEU A 38 -6.47 70.12 -19.31
C LEU A 38 -5.79 69.52 -18.08
N HIS A 39 -5.97 70.13 -16.90
CA HIS A 39 -5.40 69.62 -15.66
C HIS A 39 -5.95 68.22 -15.29
N ILE A 40 -7.26 68.00 -15.47
CA ILE A 40 -7.88 66.68 -15.25
C ILE A 40 -7.29 65.64 -16.21
N PHE A 41 -7.12 65.99 -17.49
CA PHE A 41 -6.49 65.09 -18.47
C PHE A 41 -5.04 64.77 -18.11
N GLU A 42 -4.24 65.78 -17.73
CA GLU A 42 -2.85 65.60 -17.32
C GLU A 42 -2.73 64.69 -16.08
N SER A 43 -3.60 64.89 -15.07
CA SER A 43 -3.64 64.03 -13.88
C SER A 43 -4.04 62.60 -14.23
N THR A 44 -5.02 62.43 -15.12
CA THR A 44 -5.45 61.09 -15.55
C THR A 44 -4.34 60.37 -16.32
N ILE A 45 -3.63 61.08 -17.20
CA ILE A 45 -2.48 60.53 -17.94
C ILE A 45 -1.36 60.12 -16.98
N ALA A 46 -1.06 60.94 -15.97
CA ALA A 46 -0.04 60.62 -14.97
C ALA A 46 -0.39 59.35 -14.15
N ASN A 47 -1.67 59.18 -13.80
CA ASN A 47 -2.15 57.96 -13.13
C ASN A 47 -1.93 56.74 -14.04
N PHE A 48 -2.37 56.79 -15.29
CA PHE A 48 -2.16 55.68 -16.23
C PHE A 48 -0.68 55.36 -16.48
N GLN A 49 0.19 56.38 -16.50
CA GLN A 49 1.63 56.15 -16.61
C GLN A 49 2.19 55.40 -15.40
N THR A 50 1.65 55.66 -14.21
CA THR A 50 2.02 54.96 -12.98
C THR A 50 1.56 53.50 -13.05
N ASP A 51 0.31 53.26 -13.41
CA ASP A 51 -0.26 51.91 -13.56
C ASP A 51 0.51 51.09 -14.60
N ILE A 52 0.85 51.69 -15.75
CA ILE A 52 1.66 51.03 -16.79
C ILE A 52 3.04 50.64 -16.27
N LYS A 53 3.65 51.50 -15.44
CA LYS A 53 4.96 51.22 -14.85
C LYS A 53 4.89 50.07 -13.85
N GLU A 54 3.85 50.03 -13.03
CA GLU A 54 3.61 48.97 -12.06
C GLU A 54 3.35 47.63 -12.75
N LEU A 55 2.44 47.61 -13.73
CA LEU A 55 2.15 46.41 -14.55
C LEU A 55 3.39 45.88 -15.27
N LYS A 56 4.27 46.76 -15.76
CA LYS A 56 5.56 46.33 -16.35
C LYS A 56 6.46 45.65 -15.33
N SER A 57 6.52 46.18 -14.10
CA SER A 57 7.28 45.57 -13.02
C SER A 57 6.70 44.20 -12.66
N GLU A 58 5.38 44.08 -12.57
CA GLU A 58 4.72 42.80 -12.30
C GLU A 58 5.00 41.76 -13.39
N ILE A 59 4.87 42.13 -14.66
CA ILE A 59 5.16 41.25 -15.79
C ILE A 59 6.61 40.73 -15.72
N GLN A 60 7.57 41.61 -15.41
CA GLN A 60 8.97 41.22 -15.27
C GLN A 60 9.15 40.17 -14.16
N THR A 61 8.56 40.41 -12.98
CA THR A 61 8.63 39.45 -11.87
C THR A 61 7.96 38.11 -12.21
N MET A 62 6.87 38.14 -12.98
CA MET A 62 6.20 36.92 -13.43
C MET A 62 7.06 36.14 -14.42
N GLN A 63 7.76 36.81 -15.33
CA GLN A 63 8.66 36.18 -16.28
C GLN A 63 9.83 35.48 -15.57
N GLU A 64 10.43 36.11 -14.56
CA GLU A 64 11.49 35.51 -13.75
C GLU A 64 10.98 34.28 -12.98
N ARG A 65 9.79 34.37 -12.39
CA ARG A 65 9.16 33.22 -11.71
C ARG A 65 8.90 32.07 -12.69
N LEU A 66 8.43 32.36 -13.89
CA LEU A 66 8.17 31.34 -14.91
C LEU A 66 9.46 30.60 -15.29
N ALA A 67 10.54 31.35 -15.58
CA ALA A 67 11.84 30.78 -15.91
C ALA A 67 12.36 29.84 -14.80
N ASN A 68 12.29 30.28 -13.53
CA ASN A 68 12.69 29.45 -12.40
C ASN A 68 11.83 28.18 -12.28
N THR A 69 10.52 28.27 -12.51
CA THR A 69 9.64 27.09 -12.48
C THR A 69 9.96 26.11 -13.62
N GLU A 70 10.30 26.60 -14.81
CA GLU A 70 10.70 25.76 -15.93
C GLU A 70 12.02 25.02 -15.64
N GLU A 71 13.01 25.71 -15.05
CA GLU A 71 14.29 25.10 -14.64
C GLU A 71 14.06 23.98 -13.61
N THR A 72 13.32 24.26 -12.54
CA THR A 72 13.02 23.23 -11.51
C THR A 72 12.23 22.04 -12.07
N ALA A 73 11.36 22.26 -13.06
CA ALA A 73 10.62 21.19 -13.72
C ALA A 73 11.55 20.28 -14.53
N ILE A 74 12.52 20.86 -15.24
CA ILE A 74 13.53 20.11 -16.00
C ILE A 74 14.39 19.26 -15.06
N GLU A 75 14.88 19.84 -13.96
CA GLU A 75 15.66 19.12 -12.94
C GLU A 75 14.89 17.93 -12.37
N ALA A 76 13.63 18.15 -11.98
CA ALA A 76 12.76 17.09 -11.47
C ALA A 76 12.55 15.97 -12.50
N GLN A 77 12.44 16.31 -13.78
CA GLN A 77 12.26 15.34 -14.86
C GLN A 77 13.52 14.50 -15.11
N ILE A 78 14.72 15.09 -14.98
CA ILE A 78 16.00 14.37 -15.04
C ILE A 78 16.10 13.38 -13.89
N THR A 79 15.85 13.82 -12.65
CA THR A 79 15.90 12.94 -11.47
C THR A 79 14.88 11.80 -11.58
N LEU A 80 13.69 12.07 -12.11
CA LEU A 80 12.69 11.02 -12.36
C LEU A 80 13.18 9.98 -13.38
N ALA A 81 13.82 10.42 -14.47
CA ALA A 81 14.36 9.51 -15.48
C ALA A 81 15.50 8.64 -14.91
N GLU A 82 16.38 9.22 -14.09
CA GLU A 82 17.47 8.50 -13.42
C GLU A 82 16.95 7.45 -12.43
N THR A 83 15.97 7.82 -11.62
CA THR A 83 15.35 6.90 -10.65
C THR A 83 14.59 5.76 -11.34
N GLN A 84 13.90 6.04 -12.45
CA GLN A 84 13.26 5.00 -13.28
C GLN A 84 14.28 4.04 -13.88
N LYS A 85 15.40 4.54 -14.40
CA LYS A 85 16.49 3.70 -14.93
C LYS A 85 17.08 2.80 -13.85
N ALA A 86 17.33 3.33 -12.65
CA ALA A 86 17.82 2.55 -11.52
C ALA A 86 16.80 1.48 -11.08
N SER A 87 15.52 1.82 -11.04
CA SER A 87 14.44 0.87 -10.71
C SER A 87 14.35 -0.28 -11.72
N LEU A 88 14.47 0.01 -13.02
CA LEU A 88 14.47 -1.00 -14.07
C LEU A 88 15.68 -1.95 -13.99
N ALA A 89 16.86 -1.40 -13.69
CA ALA A 89 18.06 -2.20 -13.46
C ALA A 89 17.88 -3.16 -12.26
N ALA A 90 17.39 -2.64 -11.13
CA ALA A 90 17.10 -3.45 -9.95
C ALA A 90 16.04 -4.54 -10.21
N GLN A 91 15.00 -4.25 -11.00
CA GLN A 91 14.02 -5.26 -11.42
C GLN A 91 14.64 -6.35 -12.28
N THR A 92 15.53 -5.99 -13.19
CA THR A 92 16.22 -6.94 -14.07
C THR A 92 17.13 -7.88 -13.26
N GLU A 93 17.88 -7.33 -12.30
CA GLU A 93 18.71 -8.12 -11.38
C GLU A 93 17.85 -9.06 -10.50
N LEU A 94 16.72 -8.56 -9.97
CA LEU A 94 15.80 -9.37 -9.19
C LEU A 94 15.22 -10.52 -10.01
N GLN A 95 14.90 -10.28 -11.27
CA GLN A 95 14.39 -11.31 -12.18
C GLN A 95 15.45 -12.39 -12.47
N ALA A 96 16.71 -12.00 -12.71
CA ALA A 96 17.81 -12.93 -12.89
C ALA A 96 18.04 -13.80 -11.63
N LEU A 97 17.97 -13.19 -10.44
CA LEU A 97 18.06 -13.94 -9.18
C LEU A 97 16.90 -14.93 -8.99
N LYS A 98 15.66 -14.54 -9.37
CA LYS A 98 14.50 -15.44 -9.33
C LYS A 98 14.68 -16.66 -10.25
N GLU A 99 15.26 -16.47 -11.44
CA GLU A 99 15.55 -17.58 -12.36
C GLU A 99 16.59 -18.54 -11.78
N ILE A 100 17.69 -18.03 -11.22
CA ILE A 100 18.72 -18.84 -10.55
C ILE A 100 18.11 -19.65 -9.41
N MET A 101 17.30 -19.02 -8.55
CA MET A 101 16.62 -19.70 -7.45
C MET A 101 15.68 -20.80 -7.94
N SER A 102 14.95 -20.58 -9.03
CA SER A 102 14.07 -21.59 -9.63
C SER A 102 14.87 -22.81 -10.11
N ASP A 103 16.04 -22.61 -10.72
CA ASP A 103 16.86 -23.71 -11.22
C ASP A 103 17.53 -24.49 -10.08
N GLU A 104 17.99 -23.83 -9.02
CA GLU A 104 18.43 -24.50 -7.79
C GLU A 104 17.29 -25.30 -7.15
N GLN A 105 16.07 -24.77 -7.12
CA GLN A 105 14.90 -25.48 -6.60
C GLN A 105 14.56 -26.74 -7.40
N LYS A 106 14.65 -26.70 -8.73
CA LYS A 106 14.47 -27.89 -9.58
C LYS A 106 15.53 -28.95 -9.30
N SER A 107 16.78 -28.53 -9.11
CA SER A 107 17.88 -29.42 -8.73
C SER A 107 17.61 -30.09 -7.37
N ASN A 108 17.18 -29.31 -6.38
CA ASN A 108 16.83 -29.81 -5.06
C ASN A 108 15.68 -30.83 -5.10
N TYR A 109 14.66 -30.62 -5.94
CA TYR A 109 13.57 -31.58 -6.13
C TYR A 109 14.09 -32.92 -6.67
N LYS A 110 15.00 -32.87 -7.64
CA LYS A 110 15.60 -34.08 -8.21
C LYS A 110 16.42 -34.84 -7.17
N ILE A 111 17.19 -34.13 -6.34
CA ILE A 111 17.91 -34.74 -5.21
C ILE A 111 16.92 -35.42 -4.25
N LEU A 112 15.80 -34.77 -3.89
CA LEU A 112 14.78 -35.38 -3.02
C LEU A 112 14.18 -36.66 -3.59
N GLU A 113 13.95 -36.72 -4.90
CA GLU A 113 13.44 -37.91 -5.59
C GLU A 113 14.46 -39.05 -5.53
N GLU A 114 15.73 -38.77 -5.82
CA GLU A 114 16.84 -39.74 -5.72
C GLU A 114 17.00 -40.25 -4.28
N LEU A 115 16.92 -39.37 -3.28
CA LEU A 115 16.95 -39.74 -1.86
C LEU A 115 15.77 -40.63 -1.46
N GLY A 116 14.58 -40.40 -2.02
CA GLY A 116 13.41 -41.24 -1.83
C GLY A 116 13.63 -42.68 -2.32
N GLU A 117 14.24 -42.82 -3.50
CA GLU A 117 14.60 -44.13 -4.06
C GLU A 117 15.68 -44.84 -3.24
N ILE A 118 16.72 -44.13 -2.80
CA ILE A 118 17.76 -44.69 -1.91
C ILE A 118 17.13 -45.20 -0.61
N LYS A 119 16.26 -44.41 0.02
CA LYS A 119 15.57 -44.81 1.26
C LYS A 119 14.74 -46.07 1.08
N LYS A 120 14.07 -46.19 -0.07
CA LYS A 120 13.28 -47.38 -0.43
C LYS A 120 14.17 -48.61 -0.60
N GLN A 121 15.31 -48.47 -1.27
CA GLN A 121 16.30 -49.54 -1.43
C GLN A 121 16.88 -50.00 -0.08
N ILE A 122 17.24 -49.07 0.80
CA ILE A 122 17.75 -49.40 2.15
C ILE A 122 16.70 -50.17 2.96
N SER A 123 15.42 -49.79 2.85
CA SER A 123 14.32 -50.46 3.58
C SER A 123 14.04 -51.89 3.10
N GLN A 124 14.56 -52.29 1.93
CA GLN A 124 14.39 -53.61 1.32
C GLN A 124 15.58 -54.56 1.56
N LEU A 125 16.66 -54.08 2.19
CA LEU A 125 17.81 -54.93 2.53
C LEU A 125 17.39 -55.99 3.58
N PRO A 126 17.69 -57.28 3.36
CA PRO A 126 17.31 -58.33 4.30
C PRO A 126 18.09 -58.21 5.61
N SER A 127 17.36 -58.19 6.73
CA SER A 127 17.90 -58.37 8.07
C SER A 127 18.27 -59.85 8.27
N HIS A 128 19.35 -60.31 7.63
CA HIS A 128 19.95 -61.60 7.92
C HIS A 128 20.93 -61.48 9.09
N SER A 129 20.84 -62.47 9.98
CA SER A 129 21.61 -62.71 11.21
C SER A 129 23.10 -62.37 11.10
N LEU A 130 23.56 -61.47 11.99
CA LEU A 130 24.89 -60.85 12.02
C LEU A 130 25.84 -61.57 12.98
N GLU A 131 27.09 -61.82 12.56
CA GLU A 131 28.16 -62.31 13.45
C GLU A 131 29.51 -61.57 13.29
N THR A 132 29.60 -60.43 12.60
CA THR A 132 30.88 -59.68 12.53
C THR A 132 30.77 -58.20 12.90
N ASP A 133 31.75 -57.70 13.69
CA ASP A 133 31.85 -56.30 14.16
C ASP A 133 31.83 -55.27 13.00
N SER A 134 32.31 -55.67 11.82
CA SER A 134 32.31 -54.87 10.60
C SER A 134 30.89 -54.53 10.11
N GLU A 135 29.96 -55.49 10.21
CA GLU A 135 28.57 -55.33 9.75
C GLU A 135 27.76 -54.46 10.72
N ILE A 136 28.04 -54.54 12.03
CA ILE A 136 27.45 -53.66 13.05
C ILE A 136 27.84 -52.20 12.81
N SER A 137 29.11 -51.93 12.45
CA SER A 137 29.60 -50.58 12.11
C SER A 137 28.93 -50.00 10.87
N ILE A 138 28.74 -50.83 9.83
CA ILE A 138 28.04 -50.44 8.60
C ILE A 138 26.56 -50.13 8.89
N LEU A 139 25.87 -50.95 9.68
CA LEU A 139 24.47 -50.71 10.06
C LEU A 139 24.29 -49.43 10.88
N LYS A 140 25.24 -49.13 11.77
CA LYS A 140 25.22 -47.89 12.55
C LYS A 140 25.36 -46.68 11.64
N SER A 141 26.32 -46.73 10.72
CA SER A 141 26.56 -45.67 9.72
C SER A 141 25.35 -45.48 8.78
N LEU A 142 24.71 -46.57 8.36
CA LEU A 142 23.46 -46.53 7.58
C LEU A 142 22.31 -45.89 8.36
N SER A 143 22.18 -46.20 9.64
CA SER A 143 21.17 -45.56 10.49
C SER A 143 21.43 -44.06 10.65
N ASP A 144 22.69 -43.66 10.81
CA ASP A 144 23.08 -42.25 10.92
C ASP A 144 22.80 -41.50 9.60
N VAL A 145 23.10 -42.10 8.45
CA VAL A 145 22.75 -41.55 7.14
C VAL A 145 21.24 -41.43 6.98
N GLN A 146 20.47 -42.43 7.40
CA GLN A 146 19.01 -42.40 7.32
C GLN A 146 18.40 -41.31 8.23
N LEU A 147 19.01 -41.05 9.38
CA LEU A 147 18.64 -39.95 10.26
C LEU A 147 18.92 -38.59 9.61
N HIS A 148 20.13 -38.39 9.09
CA HIS A 148 20.53 -37.15 8.39
C HIS A 148 19.65 -36.88 7.16
N LEU A 149 19.34 -37.90 6.37
CA LEU A 149 18.43 -37.79 5.23
C LEU A 149 17.02 -37.38 5.64
N SER A 150 16.55 -37.88 6.78
CA SER A 150 15.23 -37.53 7.31
C SER A 150 15.21 -36.08 7.82
N GLN A 151 16.30 -35.61 8.42
CA GLN A 151 16.46 -34.20 8.82
C GLN A 151 16.53 -33.27 7.61
N LEU A 152 17.35 -33.60 6.61
CA LEU A 152 17.49 -32.79 5.40
C LEU A 152 16.19 -32.72 4.59
N ALA A 153 15.46 -33.83 4.49
CA ALA A 153 14.14 -33.85 3.87
C ALA A 153 13.13 -32.98 4.64
N ALA A 154 13.19 -32.96 5.97
CA ALA A 154 12.35 -32.09 6.77
C ALA A 154 12.67 -30.61 6.53
N GLU A 155 13.95 -30.24 6.46
CA GLU A 155 14.41 -28.88 6.15
C GLU A 155 13.98 -28.42 4.75
N LEU A 156 14.15 -29.28 3.74
CA LEU A 156 13.73 -28.99 2.36
C LEU A 156 12.21 -28.83 2.22
N THR A 157 11.40 -29.50 3.06
CA THR A 157 9.94 -29.32 3.05
C THR A 157 9.45 -28.02 3.68
N LEU A 158 10.33 -27.25 4.33
CA LEU A 158 10.00 -25.95 4.95
C LEU A 158 10.24 -24.77 4.04
N VAL A 159 10.90 -24.95 2.89
CA VAL A 159 11.02 -23.91 1.87
C VAL A 159 10.00 -24.18 0.77
N SER A 160 9.09 -23.24 0.54
CA SER A 160 8.12 -23.37 -0.54
C SER A 160 8.80 -23.27 -1.89
N HIS A 161 8.62 -24.29 -2.73
CA HIS A 161 9.08 -24.27 -4.11
C HIS A 161 8.23 -23.37 -5.02
N THR A 162 7.06 -22.90 -4.57
CA THR A 162 6.21 -21.99 -5.36
C THR A 162 6.51 -20.53 -5.10
N SER A 163 6.82 -20.16 -3.85
CA SER A 163 7.04 -18.77 -3.44
C SER A 163 8.50 -18.47 -3.04
N GLY A 164 9.32 -19.50 -2.82
CA GLY A 164 10.66 -19.37 -2.24
C GLY A 164 10.67 -19.00 -0.76
N ILE A 165 9.52 -18.93 -0.09
CA ILE A 165 9.42 -18.58 1.31
C ILE A 165 9.95 -19.71 2.20
N ASP A 166 10.75 -19.32 3.18
CA ASP A 166 11.26 -20.17 4.24
C ASP A 166 10.37 -20.10 5.49
N TYR A 167 9.78 -21.23 5.88
CA TYR A 167 8.87 -21.37 7.00
C TYR A 167 9.53 -21.80 8.32
N ARG A 168 10.88 -21.85 8.41
CA ARG A 168 11.60 -22.22 9.64
C ARG A 168 11.24 -21.33 10.83
N LYS A 169 11.12 -20.02 10.62
CA LYS A 169 10.70 -19.09 11.68
C LYS A 169 9.30 -19.42 12.21
N LEU A 170 8.34 -19.71 11.32
CA LEU A 170 7.00 -20.13 11.72
C LEU A 170 7.04 -21.45 12.52
N GLN A 171 7.83 -22.42 12.06
CA GLN A 171 8.03 -23.69 12.76
C GLN A 171 8.59 -23.49 14.17
N GLU A 172 9.63 -22.67 14.34
CA GLU A 172 10.24 -22.38 15.64
C GLU A 172 9.25 -21.72 16.60
N LEU A 173 8.48 -20.74 16.13
CA LEU A 173 7.46 -20.07 16.94
C LEU A 173 6.37 -21.05 17.40
N LEU A 174 5.92 -21.92 16.51
CA LEU A 174 4.94 -22.96 16.82
C LEU A 174 5.49 -24.02 17.78
N ALA A 175 6.74 -24.45 17.59
CA ALA A 175 7.41 -25.41 18.48
C ALA A 175 7.57 -24.85 19.91
N GLN A 176 7.79 -23.55 20.04
CA GLN A 176 7.86 -22.82 21.31
C GLN A 176 6.47 -22.45 21.86
N GLN A 177 5.38 -22.84 21.19
CA GLN A 177 4.00 -22.49 21.55
C GLN A 177 3.76 -20.98 21.67
N LYS A 178 4.50 -20.17 20.91
CA LYS A 178 4.32 -18.72 20.80
C LYS A 178 3.19 -18.41 19.82
N TRP A 179 1.96 -18.76 20.17
CA TRP A 179 0.80 -18.74 19.28
C TRP A 179 0.53 -17.38 18.64
N GLN A 180 0.67 -16.29 19.41
CA GLN A 180 0.47 -14.94 18.90
C GLN A 180 1.52 -14.57 17.84
N ASP A 181 2.79 -14.84 18.12
CA ASP A 181 3.87 -14.53 17.19
C ASP A 181 3.80 -15.41 15.95
N ALA A 182 3.43 -16.69 16.09
CA ALA A 182 3.21 -17.59 14.97
C ALA A 182 2.05 -17.14 14.08
N ASP A 183 0.96 -16.61 14.66
CA ASP A 183 -0.17 -16.06 13.91
C ASP A 183 0.21 -14.76 13.18
N LYS A 184 0.99 -13.87 13.83
CA LYS A 184 1.56 -12.67 13.19
C LYS A 184 2.51 -13.01 12.06
N GLU A 185 3.39 -14.00 12.24
CA GLU A 185 4.29 -14.50 11.20
C GLU A 185 3.48 -15.04 10.02
N THR A 186 2.52 -15.93 10.28
CA THR A 186 1.63 -16.48 9.24
C THR A 186 0.96 -15.36 8.45
N TYR A 187 0.41 -14.35 9.14
CA TYR A 187 -0.21 -13.19 8.53
C TYR A 187 0.78 -12.41 7.63
N SER A 188 1.96 -12.07 8.16
CA SER A 188 2.98 -11.32 7.41
C SER A 188 3.49 -12.09 6.20
N THR A 189 3.73 -13.39 6.34
CA THR A 189 4.19 -14.26 5.26
C THR A 189 3.17 -14.35 4.15
N MET A 190 1.88 -14.51 4.48
CA MET A 190 0.82 -14.59 3.48
C MET A 190 0.62 -13.29 2.72
N LEU A 191 0.77 -12.13 3.36
CA LEU A 191 0.76 -10.85 2.65
C LEU A 191 1.95 -10.71 1.71
N LYS A 192 3.15 -11.10 2.16
CA LYS A 192 4.37 -11.07 1.34
C LYS A 192 4.28 -11.92 0.09
N ILE A 193 3.68 -13.12 0.18
CA ILE A 193 3.48 -14.00 -0.98
C ILE A 193 2.59 -13.36 -2.05
N CYS A 194 1.65 -12.51 -1.63
CA CYS A 194 0.74 -11.80 -2.53
C CYS A 194 1.20 -10.37 -2.86
N GLU A 195 2.36 -9.92 -2.37
CA GLU A 195 2.87 -8.55 -2.52
C GLU A 195 1.86 -7.49 -1.99
N ARG A 196 1.24 -7.79 -0.84
CA ARG A 196 0.16 -6.99 -0.23
C ARG A 196 0.45 -6.49 1.18
N GLU A 197 1.72 -6.31 1.52
CA GLU A 197 2.15 -5.83 2.83
C GLU A 197 1.64 -4.42 3.13
N VAL A 198 1.49 -3.58 2.09
CA VAL A 198 1.01 -2.19 2.22
C VAL A 198 -0.49 -2.15 2.50
N GLU A 199 -1.28 -2.96 1.80
CA GLU A 199 -2.73 -2.99 1.98
C GLU A 199 -3.14 -3.70 3.26
N GLY A 200 -2.35 -4.68 3.72
CA GLY A 200 -2.62 -5.38 4.97
C GLY A 200 -3.79 -6.37 4.92
N PHE A 201 -4.24 -6.78 3.73
CA PHE A 201 -5.25 -7.84 3.60
C PHE A 201 -5.18 -8.49 2.22
N LEU A 202 -5.78 -9.67 2.07
CA LEU A 202 -5.96 -10.35 0.80
C LEU A 202 -7.36 -10.09 0.24
N ASP A 203 -7.44 -9.69 -1.02
CA ASP A 203 -8.70 -9.57 -1.76
C ASP A 203 -9.08 -10.88 -2.44
N ASP A 204 -10.25 -10.88 -3.08
CA ASP A 204 -10.78 -12.04 -3.81
C ASP A 204 -9.83 -12.58 -4.89
N GLY A 205 -9.06 -11.71 -5.54
CA GLY A 205 -8.12 -12.09 -6.60
C GLY A 205 -6.94 -12.84 -6.01
N GLU A 206 -6.33 -12.27 -4.98
CA GLU A 206 -5.17 -12.85 -4.30
C GLU A 206 -5.52 -14.13 -3.55
N ILE A 207 -6.68 -14.17 -2.88
CA ILE A 207 -7.17 -15.40 -2.24
C ILE A 207 -7.33 -16.53 -3.27
N LYS A 208 -7.72 -16.24 -4.52
CA LYS A 208 -7.88 -17.26 -5.58
C LYS A 208 -6.57 -17.69 -6.21
N LYS A 209 -5.54 -16.84 -6.20
CA LYS A 209 -4.23 -17.11 -6.82
C LYS A 209 -3.19 -17.66 -5.85
N PHE A 210 -3.34 -17.41 -4.54
CA PHE A 210 -2.39 -17.80 -3.48
C PHE A 210 -1.83 -19.24 -3.68
N PRO A 211 -0.52 -19.50 -3.66
CA PRO A 211 0.00 -20.82 -3.99
C PRO A 211 -0.49 -21.95 -3.06
N ARG A 212 -0.93 -23.08 -3.63
CA ARG A 212 -1.44 -24.22 -2.83
C ARG A 212 -0.38 -24.86 -1.95
N HIS A 213 0.87 -24.88 -2.40
CA HIS A 213 1.95 -25.49 -1.66
C HIS A 213 2.29 -24.71 -0.38
N ASP A 214 2.32 -23.38 -0.47
CA ASP A 214 2.45 -22.48 0.68
C ASP A 214 1.33 -22.73 1.72
N LEU A 215 0.06 -22.79 1.28
CA LEU A 215 -1.06 -23.12 2.19
C LEU A 215 -0.89 -24.49 2.86
N TYR A 216 -0.39 -25.47 2.11
CA TYR A 216 -0.14 -26.81 2.62
C TYR A 216 0.94 -26.80 3.72
N ILE A 217 2.06 -26.12 3.51
CA ILE A 217 3.14 -26.02 4.52
C ILE A 217 2.62 -25.34 5.79
N ILE A 218 1.98 -24.16 5.65
CA ILE A 218 1.41 -23.41 6.78
C ILE A 218 0.44 -24.31 7.56
N ASN A 219 -0.52 -24.93 6.88
CA ASN A 219 -1.50 -25.77 7.54
C ASN A 219 -0.88 -27.01 8.22
N LYS A 220 0.10 -27.66 7.58
CA LYS A 220 0.80 -28.81 8.15
C LYS A 220 1.51 -28.43 9.45
N LEU A 221 2.21 -27.29 9.47
CA LEU A 221 2.88 -26.78 10.67
C LEU A 221 1.89 -26.50 11.79
N TRP A 222 0.80 -25.78 11.51
CA TRP A 222 -0.21 -25.48 12.50
C TRP A 222 -0.86 -26.75 13.08
N LEU A 223 -1.18 -27.75 12.25
CA LEU A 223 -1.72 -29.03 12.72
C LEU A 223 -0.72 -29.78 13.61
N GLN A 224 0.55 -29.85 13.20
CA GLN A 224 1.58 -30.63 13.87
C GLN A 224 1.83 -30.16 15.30
N TYR A 225 1.98 -28.84 15.49
CA TYR A 225 2.35 -28.29 16.80
C TYR A 225 1.14 -28.02 17.72
N SER A 226 -0.08 -27.99 17.19
CA SER A 226 -1.30 -27.72 17.96
C SER A 226 -2.11 -28.97 18.33
N GLU A 227 -1.54 -30.17 18.21
CA GLU A 227 -2.28 -31.43 18.39
C GLU A 227 -3.54 -31.50 17.49
N ALA A 228 -3.39 -31.02 16.25
CA ALA A 228 -4.45 -30.89 15.25
C ALA A 228 -5.66 -30.05 15.69
N ARG A 229 -5.48 -29.11 16.63
CA ARG A 229 -6.53 -28.17 17.06
C ARG A 229 -6.64 -26.94 16.16
N PHE A 230 -5.52 -26.50 15.58
CA PHE A 230 -5.41 -25.30 14.75
C PHE A 230 -4.99 -25.66 13.32
N GLY A 231 -5.31 -24.78 12.37
CA GLY A 231 -5.05 -24.97 10.94
C GLY A 231 -6.26 -24.63 10.07
N PHE A 232 -5.98 -24.24 8.82
CA PHE A 232 -7.01 -23.90 7.84
C PHE A 232 -7.92 -25.10 7.52
N SER A 233 -7.40 -26.33 7.51
CA SER A 233 -8.22 -27.53 7.31
C SER A 233 -9.21 -27.78 8.47
N VAL A 234 -8.84 -27.41 9.70
CA VAL A 234 -9.74 -27.48 10.87
C VAL A 234 -10.85 -26.47 10.72
N GLN A 235 -10.51 -25.23 10.34
CA GLN A 235 -11.48 -24.17 10.08
C GLN A 235 -12.43 -24.54 8.93
N GLN A 236 -11.91 -25.07 7.83
CA GLN A 236 -12.70 -25.55 6.71
C GLN A 236 -13.72 -26.61 7.15
N ARG A 237 -13.31 -27.59 7.97
CA ARG A 237 -14.24 -28.61 8.50
C ARG A 237 -15.35 -27.99 9.34
N ILE A 238 -15.04 -27.00 10.18
CA ILE A 238 -16.04 -26.27 10.97
C ILE A 238 -16.99 -25.48 10.06
N TRP A 239 -16.45 -24.83 9.03
CA TRP A 239 -17.20 -24.08 8.04
C TRP A 239 -18.21 -24.94 7.29
N GLN A 240 -17.81 -26.14 6.84
CA GLN A 240 -18.69 -27.06 6.11
C GLN A 240 -19.92 -27.49 6.91
N VAL A 241 -19.83 -27.54 8.24
CA VAL A 241 -20.94 -27.88 9.13
C VAL A 241 -21.87 -26.70 9.38
N LYS A 242 -21.32 -25.49 9.53
CA LYS A 242 -22.11 -24.30 9.89
C LYS A 242 -22.72 -23.59 8.68
N LYS A 243 -21.97 -23.48 7.58
CA LYS A 243 -22.30 -22.73 6.34
C LYS A 243 -22.88 -21.33 6.60
N ASP A 244 -22.51 -20.74 7.72
CA ASP A 244 -22.97 -19.44 8.21
C ASP A 244 -21.79 -18.77 8.93
N CYS A 245 -21.45 -17.55 8.50
CA CYS A 245 -20.21 -16.91 8.94
C CYS A 245 -20.21 -16.56 10.42
N LYS A 246 -21.35 -16.14 10.98
CA LYS A 246 -21.46 -15.79 12.40
C LYS A 246 -21.29 -17.01 13.28
N ARG A 247 -21.98 -18.11 12.95
CA ARG A 247 -21.85 -19.39 13.67
C ARG A 247 -20.46 -19.99 13.54
N PHE A 248 -19.82 -19.84 12.39
CA PHE A 248 -18.43 -20.22 12.20
C PHE A 248 -17.51 -19.38 13.09
N ALA A 249 -17.55 -18.05 12.98
CA ALA A 249 -16.73 -17.11 13.74
C ALA A 249 -16.89 -17.30 15.25
N TYR A 250 -18.12 -17.51 15.73
CA TYR A 250 -18.38 -17.85 17.13
C TYR A 250 -17.73 -19.19 17.52
N LYS A 251 -17.83 -20.22 16.66
CA LYS A 251 -17.30 -21.55 16.97
C LYS A 251 -15.78 -21.59 17.03
N VAL A 252 -15.10 -20.79 16.20
CA VAL A 252 -13.64 -20.65 16.22
C VAL A 252 -13.16 -19.58 17.21
N GLY A 253 -14.07 -18.90 17.92
CA GLY A 253 -13.72 -17.93 18.97
C GLY A 253 -13.27 -16.56 18.45
N TRP A 254 -13.74 -16.12 17.28
CA TRP A 254 -13.52 -14.75 16.76
C TRP A 254 -14.69 -13.81 17.06
N LEU A 255 -15.85 -14.36 17.41
CA LEU A 255 -17.06 -13.61 17.76
C LEU A 255 -17.41 -13.88 19.22
N ALA A 256 -17.57 -12.83 20.02
CA ALA A 256 -17.90 -12.92 21.45
C ALA A 256 -19.33 -13.41 21.65
N SER A 257 -20.27 -12.90 20.84
CA SER A 257 -21.69 -13.25 20.94
C SER A 257 -22.39 -13.26 19.58
N LEU A 258 -23.22 -14.29 19.38
CA LEU A 258 -24.11 -14.39 18.21
C LEU A 258 -25.24 -13.35 18.22
N THR A 259 -25.65 -12.86 19.39
CA THR A 259 -26.77 -11.91 19.52
C THR A 259 -26.35 -10.48 19.21
N ASN A 260 -25.16 -10.10 19.68
CA ASN A 260 -24.67 -8.72 19.61
C ASN A 260 -23.74 -8.48 18.42
N ASN A 261 -23.35 -9.56 17.73
CA ASN A 261 -22.47 -9.52 16.56
C ASN A 261 -21.12 -8.81 16.86
N GLU A 262 -20.66 -8.95 18.10
CA GLU A 262 -19.46 -8.33 18.62
C GLU A 262 -18.25 -9.21 18.33
N TRP A 263 -17.33 -8.70 17.50
CA TRP A 263 -16.07 -9.35 17.19
C TRP A 263 -15.06 -9.09 18.29
N ILE A 264 -14.33 -10.13 18.66
CA ILE A 264 -13.27 -10.01 19.66
C ILE A 264 -12.09 -9.29 19.00
N LYS A 265 -11.51 -8.32 19.70
CA LYS A 265 -10.30 -7.64 19.21
C LYS A 265 -9.14 -8.61 19.25
N TYR A 266 -8.19 -8.50 18.32
CA TYR A 266 -7.07 -9.44 18.27
C TYR A 266 -6.23 -9.45 19.54
N GLU A 267 -6.10 -8.31 20.21
CA GLU A 267 -5.39 -8.16 21.48
C GLU A 267 -6.07 -8.94 22.62
N GLU A 268 -7.35 -9.28 22.47
CA GLU A 268 -8.18 -10.01 23.44
C GLU A 268 -8.30 -11.51 23.10
N TYR A 269 -7.61 -12.00 22.05
CA TYR A 269 -7.62 -13.40 21.68
C TYR A 269 -6.95 -14.28 22.75
N THR A 270 -7.38 -15.55 22.83
CA THR A 270 -6.74 -16.54 23.70
C THR A 270 -5.57 -17.19 22.97
N PHE A 271 -4.34 -16.76 23.28
CA PHE A 271 -3.11 -17.29 22.67
C PHE A 271 -2.57 -18.52 23.42
N SER A 272 -3.39 -19.57 23.52
CA SER A 272 -3.01 -20.86 24.12
C SER A 272 -3.74 -22.03 23.44
N LEU A 273 -3.38 -23.26 23.79
CA LEU A 273 -4.08 -24.47 23.32
C LEU A 273 -5.53 -24.57 23.85
N ASP A 274 -5.88 -23.82 24.89
CA ASP A 274 -7.25 -23.75 25.44
C ASP A 274 -8.21 -23.02 24.50
N ALA A 275 -7.69 -22.30 23.52
CA ALA A 275 -8.51 -21.64 22.52
C ALA A 275 -9.40 -22.65 21.76
N PRO A 276 -10.55 -22.19 21.22
CA PRO A 276 -11.44 -23.04 20.45
C PRO A 276 -10.73 -23.70 19.26
N LYS A 277 -11.19 -24.89 18.86
CA LYS A 277 -10.65 -25.55 17.65
C LYS A 277 -10.84 -24.65 16.43
N GLY A 278 -9.80 -24.54 15.62
CA GLY A 278 -9.77 -23.64 14.46
C GLY A 278 -9.56 -22.17 14.80
N HIS A 279 -9.23 -21.79 16.03
CA HIS A 279 -9.00 -20.38 16.39
C HIS A 279 -7.85 -19.75 15.59
N PHE A 280 -6.79 -20.52 15.33
CA PHE A 280 -5.64 -20.08 14.54
C PHE A 280 -5.46 -20.95 13.28
N PRO A 281 -4.82 -20.41 12.22
CA PRO A 281 -4.45 -18.99 12.03
C PRO A 281 -5.68 -18.10 11.84
N SER A 282 -5.62 -16.84 12.26
CA SER A 282 -6.75 -15.91 12.21
C SER A 282 -7.03 -15.40 10.79
N ILE A 283 -7.92 -16.07 10.04
CA ILE A 283 -8.32 -15.62 8.68
C ILE A 283 -9.00 -14.25 8.75
N SER A 284 -9.68 -13.92 9.84
CA SER A 284 -10.34 -12.61 9.98
C SER A 284 -9.35 -11.45 9.79
N ARG A 285 -8.12 -11.57 10.30
CA ARG A 285 -7.06 -10.59 10.05
C ARG A 285 -6.64 -10.55 8.59
N LEU A 286 -6.40 -11.72 7.98
CA LEU A 286 -6.00 -11.83 6.57
C LEU A 286 -7.00 -11.23 5.59
N VAL A 287 -8.29 -11.29 5.90
CA VAL A 287 -9.35 -10.77 5.01
C VAL A 287 -9.79 -9.34 5.35
N GLY A 288 -9.10 -8.70 6.30
CA GLY A 288 -9.29 -7.29 6.65
C GLY A 288 -10.44 -7.03 7.61
N LEU A 289 -10.58 -7.79 8.70
CA LEU A 289 -11.61 -7.51 9.73
C LEU A 289 -11.53 -6.08 10.29
N ASP A 290 -10.32 -5.51 10.39
CA ASP A 290 -10.10 -4.14 10.82
C ASP A 290 -10.57 -3.10 9.78
N SER A 291 -10.78 -3.53 8.53
CA SER A 291 -11.24 -2.71 7.39
C SER A 291 -12.77 -2.63 7.28
N ARG A 292 -13.46 -2.32 8.39
CA ARG A 292 -14.82 -1.72 8.53
C ARG A 292 -16.04 -2.28 7.77
N ASN A 293 -15.93 -3.18 6.79
CA ASN A 293 -17.08 -3.76 6.08
C ASN A 293 -17.22 -5.26 6.38
N LEU A 294 -18.09 -5.57 7.35
CA LEU A 294 -18.29 -6.94 7.79
C LEU A 294 -18.79 -7.88 6.68
N ARG A 295 -19.58 -7.38 5.72
CA ARG A 295 -20.08 -8.21 4.61
C ARG A 295 -18.96 -8.65 3.67
N GLU A 296 -17.97 -7.79 3.45
CA GLU A 296 -16.79 -8.14 2.64
C GLU A 296 -15.91 -9.18 3.33
N VAL A 297 -15.74 -9.04 4.64
CA VAL A 297 -15.02 -10.02 5.47
C VAL A 297 -15.71 -11.38 5.40
N GLU A 298 -17.03 -11.45 5.60
CA GLU A 298 -17.80 -12.69 5.50
C GLU A 298 -17.66 -13.34 4.11
N HIS A 299 -17.70 -12.53 3.05
CA HIS A 299 -17.52 -12.98 1.67
C HIS A 299 -16.12 -13.54 1.41
N ARG A 300 -15.07 -12.84 1.85
CA ARG A 300 -13.68 -13.29 1.68
C ARG A 300 -13.35 -14.52 2.51
N VAL A 301 -13.85 -14.63 3.75
CA VAL A 301 -13.73 -15.84 4.57
C VAL A 301 -14.34 -17.04 3.84
N LYS A 302 -15.54 -16.85 3.24
CA LYS A 302 -16.19 -17.89 2.44
C LYS A 302 -15.34 -18.29 1.23
N ILE A 303 -14.79 -17.34 0.47
CA ILE A 303 -13.92 -17.64 -0.67
C ILE A 303 -12.68 -18.41 -0.21
N PHE A 304 -12.01 -17.93 0.84
CA PHE A 304 -10.80 -18.55 1.38
C PHE A 304 -11.04 -20.00 1.77
N LEU A 305 -12.08 -20.25 2.59
CA LEU A 305 -12.41 -21.59 3.07
C LEU A 305 -13.02 -22.51 2.01
N SER A 306 -13.48 -21.98 0.88
CA SER A 306 -13.92 -22.78 -0.26
C SER A 306 -12.79 -23.31 -1.13
N ARG A 307 -11.59 -22.75 -0.96
CA ARG A 307 -10.40 -23.10 -1.76
C ARG A 307 -9.54 -24.17 -1.11
N TYR A 308 -9.56 -24.21 0.23
CA TYR A 308 -9.15 -25.36 1.00
C TYR A 308 -10.13 -26.51 0.73
#